data_AF-A0A521VGN7-F1
#
_entry.id   AF-A0A521VGN7-F1
#
_cell.length_a   1.000
_cell.length_b   1.000
_cell.length_c   1.000
_cell.angle_alpha   90.00
_cell.angle_beta   90.00
_cell.angle_gamma   90.00
#
_symmetry.space_group_name_H-M   'P 1'
#
loop_
_entity.id
_entity.type
_entity.pdbx_description
1 polymer ?
#
loop_
_entity_poly.entity_id
_entity_poly.type
_entity_poly.pdbx_seq_one_letter_code
_entity_poly.pdbx_strand_id
1 'polypeptide(L)'
;MTCADCHDPHGTTGLKHQVKMEVRDAKNSLCTSCHKVDVKAHTAKAVGVEHEEINCINCHMTKTMQTGPGLGKGREGKDGKNYWMNDITSHLFDVPRKANAAVKGVEPGKAMPIPYTNACGACHDAGNL
;
A
#
# COMPACT_ATOMS: atom_id res chain seq x y z
N MET A 1 15.31 -0.59 -13.06
CA MET A 1 14.19 -1.49 -12.76
C MET A 1 13.17 -1.36 -13.86
N THR A 2 12.68 -2.47 -14.40
CA THR A 2 11.71 -2.59 -15.49
C THR A 2 10.58 -3.51 -15.04
N CYS A 3 9.49 -3.57 -15.80
CA CYS A 3 8.36 -4.45 -15.49
C CYS A 3 8.81 -5.92 -15.34
N ALA A 4 9.70 -6.37 -16.23
CA ALA A 4 10.18 -7.74 -16.28
C ALA A 4 11.15 -8.08 -15.13
N ASP A 5 11.60 -7.12 -14.33
CA ASP A 5 12.44 -7.43 -13.18
C ASP A 5 11.61 -8.09 -12.05
N CYS A 6 10.32 -7.75 -11.96
CA CYS A 6 9.38 -8.30 -10.98
C CYS A 6 8.34 -9.24 -11.59
N HIS A 7 7.99 -9.05 -12.87
CA HIS A 7 6.98 -9.84 -13.56
C HIS A 7 7.61 -10.83 -14.53
N ASP A 8 6.99 -11.99 -14.63
CA ASP A 8 7.20 -12.98 -15.67
C ASP A 8 6.13 -12.83 -16.76
N PRO A 9 6.45 -12.21 -17.91
CA PRO A 9 5.48 -11.97 -18.98
C PRO A 9 4.89 -13.26 -19.57
N HIS A 10 5.53 -14.42 -19.36
CA HIS A 10 5.01 -15.72 -19.79
C HIS A 10 4.16 -16.42 -18.72
N GLY A 11 4.12 -15.89 -17.49
CA GLY A 11 3.27 -16.39 -16.40
C GLY A 11 3.60 -17.81 -15.93
N THR A 12 4.84 -18.26 -16.10
CA THR A 12 5.30 -19.62 -15.81
C THR A 12 5.31 -19.97 -14.32
N THR A 13 5.29 -18.95 -13.45
CA THR A 13 5.27 -19.13 -11.99
C THR A 13 3.91 -19.58 -11.44
N GLY A 14 2.83 -19.40 -12.20
CA GLY A 14 1.46 -19.62 -11.73
C GLY A 14 0.98 -18.61 -10.68
N LEU A 15 1.79 -17.61 -10.33
CA LEU A 15 1.43 -16.58 -9.36
C LEU A 15 0.47 -15.56 -9.96
N LYS A 16 -0.45 -15.05 -9.13
CA LYS A 16 -1.37 -13.98 -9.55
C LYS A 16 -0.59 -12.77 -10.07
N HIS A 17 -1.13 -12.14 -11.10
CA HIS A 17 -0.53 -10.97 -11.75
C HIS A 17 0.88 -11.23 -12.31
N GLN A 18 1.22 -12.49 -12.60
CA GLN A 18 2.45 -12.86 -13.31
C GLN A 18 3.72 -12.38 -12.58
N VAL A 19 3.75 -12.40 -11.25
CA VAL A 19 4.96 -12.04 -10.50
C VAL A 19 5.95 -13.19 -10.48
N LYS A 20 7.25 -12.87 -10.40
CA LYS A 20 8.33 -13.87 -10.37
C LYS A 20 8.45 -14.61 -9.03
N MET A 21 7.99 -13.99 -7.94
CA MET A 21 8.08 -14.51 -6.57
C MET A 21 6.89 -14.01 -5.75
N GLU A 22 6.60 -14.70 -4.65
CA GLU A 22 5.54 -14.30 -3.72
C GLU A 22 5.79 -12.92 -3.12
N VAL A 23 4.74 -12.11 -3.08
CA VAL A 23 4.79 -10.72 -2.59
C VAL A 23 4.18 -10.60 -1.20
N ARG A 24 3.38 -11.59 -0.80
CA ARG A 24 2.61 -11.61 0.46
C ARG A 24 2.95 -12.79 1.37
N ASP A 25 4.05 -13.49 1.11
CA ASP A 25 4.54 -14.50 2.03
C ASP A 25 5.21 -13.85 3.26
N ALA A 26 5.43 -14.64 4.31
CA ALA A 26 6.05 -14.15 5.54
C ALA A 26 7.47 -13.58 5.31
N LYS A 27 8.14 -13.97 4.22
CA LYS A 27 9.51 -13.56 3.89
C LYS A 27 9.57 -12.33 2.98
N ASN A 28 8.42 -11.85 2.48
CA ASN A 28 8.37 -10.78 1.47
C ASN A 28 9.25 -11.08 0.24
N SER A 29 9.23 -12.33 -0.23
CA SER A 29 10.25 -12.94 -1.10
C SER A 29 10.57 -12.09 -2.32
N LEU A 30 9.57 -11.50 -3.00
CA LEU A 30 9.82 -10.65 -4.17
C LEU A 30 10.68 -9.43 -3.82
N CYS A 31 10.33 -8.68 -2.78
CA CYS A 31 11.01 -7.44 -2.40
C CYS A 31 12.36 -7.74 -1.73
N THR A 32 12.41 -8.77 -0.87
CA THR A 32 13.61 -9.15 -0.13
C THR A 32 14.62 -9.94 -0.97
N SER A 33 14.27 -10.32 -2.20
CA SER A 33 15.22 -10.83 -3.18
C SER A 33 16.38 -9.85 -3.42
N CYS A 34 16.08 -8.55 -3.48
CA CYS A 34 17.05 -7.47 -3.60
C CYS A 34 17.26 -6.72 -2.27
N HIS A 35 16.19 -6.40 -1.54
CA HIS A 35 16.28 -5.61 -0.31
C HIS A 35 16.49 -6.50 0.91
N LYS A 36 17.76 -6.68 1.32
CA LYS A 36 18.11 -7.44 2.52
C LYS A 36 17.87 -6.60 3.77
N VAL A 37 16.62 -6.60 4.25
CA VAL A 37 16.19 -5.86 5.43
C VAL A 37 15.35 -6.76 6.34
N ASP A 38 15.48 -6.56 7.65
CA ASP A 38 14.51 -7.07 8.62
C ASP A 38 13.31 -6.12 8.67
N VAL A 39 12.10 -6.65 8.48
CA VAL A 39 10.89 -5.83 8.32
C VAL A 39 10.51 -5.12 9.62
N LYS A 40 10.67 -5.77 10.79
CA LYS A 40 10.37 -5.16 12.08
C LYS A 40 11.31 -4.00 12.37
N ALA A 41 12.62 -4.23 12.25
CA ALA A 41 13.62 -3.19 12.41
C ALA A 41 13.46 -2.06 11.39
N HIS A 42 13.12 -2.38 10.14
CA HIS A 42 12.88 -1.40 9.09
C HIS A 42 11.70 -0.49 9.44
N THR A 43 10.56 -1.06 9.85
CA THR A 43 9.35 -0.29 10.18
C THR A 43 9.54 0.53 11.46
N ALA A 44 10.16 -0.03 12.49
CA ALA A 44 10.54 0.73 13.69
C ALA A 44 11.38 1.97 13.35
N LYS A 45 12.37 1.82 12.46
CA LYS A 45 13.22 2.93 12.04
C LYS A 45 12.49 3.95 11.15
N ALA A 46 11.67 3.47 10.21
CA ALA A 46 11.05 4.32 9.19
C ALA A 46 9.83 5.09 9.69
N VAL A 47 9.03 4.47 10.58
CA VAL A 47 7.74 5.01 11.04
C VAL A 47 7.59 5.00 12.57
N GLY A 48 8.65 4.64 13.31
CA GLY A 48 8.69 4.74 14.78
C GLY A 48 8.00 3.61 15.53
N VAL A 49 7.43 2.63 14.82
CA VAL A 49 6.72 1.49 15.42
C VAL A 49 6.95 0.24 14.58
N GLU A 50 7.20 -0.88 15.26
CA GLU A 50 7.27 -2.20 14.63
C GLU A 50 5.91 -2.57 14.06
N HIS A 51 5.91 -3.15 12.86
CA HIS A 51 4.74 -3.79 12.29
C HIS A 51 4.98 -5.28 12.17
N GLU A 52 4.04 -6.07 12.68
CA GLU A 52 4.00 -7.52 12.50
C GLU A 52 3.05 -7.90 11.36
N GLU A 53 3.28 -9.07 10.75
CA GLU A 53 2.45 -9.62 9.67
C GLU A 53 2.19 -8.64 8.49
N ILE A 54 3.14 -7.73 8.24
CA ILE A 54 3.05 -6.74 7.17
C ILE A 54 3.97 -7.10 6.00
N ASN A 55 3.50 -6.79 4.78
CA ASN A 55 4.31 -6.91 3.58
C ASN A 55 4.80 -5.55 3.06
N CYS A 56 5.93 -5.54 2.35
CA CYS A 56 6.53 -4.31 1.81
C CYS A 56 5.52 -3.51 0.96
N ILE A 57 4.70 -4.23 0.18
CA ILE A 57 3.71 -3.64 -0.70
C ILE A 57 2.53 -2.99 0.02
N ASN A 58 2.31 -3.28 1.31
CA ASN A 58 1.24 -2.63 2.07
C ASN A 58 1.53 -1.13 2.28
N CYS A 59 2.79 -0.73 2.38
CA CYS A 59 3.19 0.66 2.56
C CYS A 59 3.74 1.28 1.27
N HIS A 60 4.63 0.57 0.57
CA HIS A 60 5.32 1.11 -0.61
C HIS A 60 4.45 1.06 -1.89
N MET A 61 3.41 0.24 -1.90
CA MET A 61 2.57 0.06 -3.08
C MET A 61 1.09 0.18 -2.70
N THR A 62 0.74 1.26 -1.99
CA THR A 62 -0.64 1.50 -1.57
C THR A 62 -1.57 1.53 -2.78
N LYS A 63 -2.82 1.12 -2.59
CA LYS A 63 -3.78 1.05 -3.69
C LYS A 63 -4.36 2.42 -3.98
N THR A 64 -3.63 3.23 -4.72
CA THR A 64 -4.02 4.60 -5.07
C THR A 64 -4.89 4.68 -6.33
N MET A 65 -4.99 3.61 -7.12
CA MET A 65 -5.71 3.58 -8.40
C MET A 65 -6.78 2.48 -8.40
N GLN A 66 -7.86 2.68 -9.16
CA GLN A 66 -9.03 1.79 -9.23
C GLN A 66 -9.24 1.28 -10.66
N THR A 67 -9.75 0.06 -10.77
CA THR A 67 -10.21 -0.55 -12.02
C THR A 67 -11.56 0.06 -12.44
N GLY A 68 -11.61 0.55 -13.68
CA GLY A 68 -12.83 1.14 -14.27
C GLY A 68 -13.15 2.55 -13.75
N PRO A 69 -14.21 3.18 -14.28
CA PRO A 69 -14.68 4.48 -13.81
C PRO A 69 -15.42 4.33 -12.47
N GLY A 70 -15.20 5.27 -11.55
CA GLY A 70 -15.91 5.36 -10.28
C GLY A 70 -15.01 5.30 -9.06
N LEU A 71 -15.64 5.30 -7.89
CA LEU A 71 -14.97 5.20 -6.60
C LEU A 71 -14.95 3.73 -6.18
N GLY A 72 -13.80 3.23 -5.73
CA GLY A 72 -13.59 1.82 -5.39
C GLY A 72 -14.38 1.36 -4.15
N LYS A 73 -14.02 0.20 -3.56
CA LYS A 73 -14.60 -0.19 -2.27
C LYS A 73 -14.15 0.80 -1.20
N GLY A 74 -15.06 1.31 -0.37
CA GLY A 74 -14.69 2.20 0.72
C GLY A 74 -14.74 1.53 2.10
N ARG A 75 -14.19 2.21 3.09
CA ARG A 75 -14.36 1.94 4.52
C ARG A 75 -15.09 3.13 5.13
N GLU A 76 -16.16 2.88 5.87
CA GLU A 76 -16.78 3.91 6.68
C GLU A 76 -15.86 4.26 7.87
N GLY A 77 -15.53 5.54 8.01
CA GLY A 77 -14.82 6.05 9.16
C GLY A 77 -15.75 6.33 10.33
N LYS A 78 -15.16 6.57 11.51
CA LYS A 78 -15.92 6.91 12.72
C LYS A 78 -16.70 8.21 12.60
N ASP A 79 -16.32 9.06 11.66
CA ASP A 79 -16.96 10.32 11.29
C ASP A 79 -18.13 10.14 10.31
N GLY A 80 -18.50 8.90 9.97
CA GLY A 80 -19.54 8.57 8.99
C GLY A 80 -19.14 8.86 7.54
N LYS A 81 -17.89 9.25 7.29
CA LYS A 81 -17.38 9.48 5.93
C LYS A 81 -16.88 8.18 5.33
N ASN A 82 -17.05 8.04 4.01
CA ASN A 82 -16.50 6.90 3.30
C ASN A 82 -15.07 7.20 2.82
N TYR A 83 -14.14 6.33 3.20
CA TYR A 83 -12.72 6.39 2.88
C TYR A 83 -12.41 5.36 1.80
N TRP A 84 -12.06 5.82 0.60
CA TRP A 84 -11.93 4.95 -0.56
C TRP A 84 -10.69 4.06 -0.46
N MET A 85 -10.87 2.77 -0.75
CA MET A 85 -9.82 1.77 -0.89
C MET A 85 -9.89 1.25 -2.33
N ASN A 86 -9.08 1.84 -3.19
CA ASN A 86 -9.03 1.41 -4.58
C ASN A 86 -8.43 -0.01 -4.71
N ASP A 87 -8.45 -0.61 -5.89
CA ASP A 87 -8.07 -2.02 -6.10
C ASP A 87 -6.72 -2.26 -6.79
N ILE A 88 -6.12 -1.25 -7.43
CA ILE A 88 -4.82 -1.32 -8.13
C ILE A 88 -3.69 -0.82 -7.23
N THR A 89 -2.71 -1.70 -7.04
CA THR A 89 -1.45 -1.47 -6.31
C THR A 89 -0.53 -0.48 -7.04
N SER A 90 -0.09 0.58 -6.35
CA SER A 90 0.81 1.60 -6.92
C SER A 90 2.19 1.05 -7.27
N HIS A 91 2.80 1.55 -8.35
CA HIS A 91 4.18 1.23 -8.76
C HIS A 91 5.14 2.42 -8.56
N LEU A 92 4.76 3.39 -7.71
CA LEU A 92 5.65 4.50 -7.31
C LEU A 92 6.64 4.09 -6.22
N PHE A 93 6.39 2.98 -5.52
CA PHE A 93 7.23 2.45 -4.43
C PHE A 93 7.46 3.41 -3.25
N ASP A 94 6.65 4.46 -3.17
CA ASP A 94 6.71 5.48 -2.13
C ASP A 94 5.58 5.29 -1.11
N VAL A 95 5.79 5.78 0.10
CA VAL A 95 4.83 5.71 1.20
C VAL A 95 4.14 7.08 1.34
N PRO A 96 2.88 7.23 0.91
CA PRO A 96 2.18 8.51 0.99
C PRO A 96 2.02 8.93 2.46
N ARG A 97 2.58 10.08 2.82
CA ARG A 97 2.47 10.66 4.17
C ARG A 97 1.25 11.56 4.27
N LYS A 98 0.79 11.82 5.50
CA LYS A 98 -0.30 12.79 5.77
C LYS A 98 -0.04 14.20 5.21
N ALA A 99 1.23 14.60 5.15
CA ALA A 99 1.64 15.89 4.62
C ALA A 99 1.69 15.95 3.09
N ASN A 100 1.36 14.87 2.38
CA ASN A 100 1.31 14.85 0.91
C ASN A 100 0.33 15.92 0.41
N ALA A 101 0.73 16.74 -0.55
CA ALA A 101 -0.08 17.83 -1.09
C ALA A 101 -1.42 17.37 -1.70
N ALA A 102 -1.51 16.14 -2.19
CA ALA A 102 -2.74 15.55 -2.69
C ALA A 102 -3.75 15.17 -1.58
N VAL A 103 -3.35 15.26 -0.32
CA VAL A 103 -4.16 14.91 0.85
C VAL A 103 -4.26 16.06 1.87
N LYS A 104 -3.22 16.86 2.02
CA LYS A 104 -3.19 17.98 2.98
C LYS A 104 -4.28 19.00 2.65
N GLY A 105 -5.22 19.19 3.58
CA GLY A 105 -6.35 20.12 3.42
C GLY A 105 -7.46 19.62 2.50
N VAL A 106 -7.38 18.38 2.02
CA VAL A 106 -8.46 17.71 1.30
C VAL A 106 -9.33 16.97 2.31
N GLU A 107 -10.64 17.15 2.21
CA GLU A 107 -11.60 16.39 3.01
C GLU A 107 -11.31 14.88 2.91
N PRO A 108 -11.20 14.13 4.02
CA PRO A 108 -10.66 12.78 3.98
C PRO A 108 -11.43 11.80 3.07
N GLY A 109 -12.75 11.97 2.91
CA GLY A 109 -13.57 11.18 1.96
C GLY A 109 -13.44 11.59 0.48
N LYS A 110 -12.64 12.62 0.19
CA LYS A 110 -12.32 13.13 -1.15
C LYS A 110 -10.82 13.00 -1.49
N ALA A 111 -9.98 12.67 -0.51
CA ALA A 111 -8.55 12.47 -0.72
C ALA A 111 -8.26 11.14 -1.43
N MET A 112 -7.15 11.06 -2.15
CA MET A 112 -6.68 9.77 -2.68
C MET A 112 -6.38 8.79 -1.53
N PRO A 113 -6.54 7.47 -1.75
CA PRO A 113 -6.25 6.48 -0.71
C PRO A 113 -4.78 6.52 -0.28
N ILE A 114 -4.53 6.87 0.96
CA ILE A 114 -3.24 6.79 1.64
C ILE A 114 -3.40 5.89 2.88
N PRO A 115 -2.32 5.47 3.58
CA PRO A 115 -2.46 4.62 4.76
C PRO A 115 -3.47 5.12 5.81
N TYR A 116 -3.60 6.44 5.97
CA TYR A 116 -4.56 7.05 6.91
C TYR A 116 -6.01 6.96 6.44
N THR A 117 -6.25 6.90 5.13
CA THR A 117 -7.57 6.87 4.50
C THR A 117 -7.92 5.49 3.93
N ASN A 118 -7.21 4.44 4.32
CA ASN A 118 -7.49 3.07 3.87
C ASN A 118 -7.63 2.11 5.08
N ALA A 119 -7.49 0.79 4.85
CA ALA A 119 -7.58 -0.22 5.91
C ALA A 119 -6.60 0.01 7.07
N CYS A 120 -5.42 0.61 6.81
CA CYS A 120 -4.46 0.96 7.85
C CYS A 120 -5.00 2.04 8.80
N GLY A 121 -6.01 2.80 8.38
CA GLY A 121 -6.72 3.78 9.21
C GLY A 121 -7.52 3.18 10.38
N ALA A 122 -7.50 1.86 10.56
CA ALA A 122 -7.96 1.24 11.82
C ALA A 122 -7.07 1.67 13.00
N CYS A 123 -5.76 1.79 12.74
CA CYS A 123 -4.77 2.27 13.71
C CYS A 123 -4.25 3.68 13.37
N HIS A 124 -4.30 4.09 12.09
CA HIS A 124 -3.80 5.38 11.61
C HIS A 124 -4.94 6.39 11.37
N ASP A 125 -5.36 7.11 12.40
CA ASP A 125 -6.52 8.01 12.31
C ASP A 125 -6.34 9.19 11.34
N ALA A 126 -7.29 9.36 10.42
CA ALA A 126 -7.38 10.46 9.46
C ALA A 126 -7.95 11.76 10.06
N GLY A 127 -8.58 11.72 11.23
CA GLY A 127 -9.12 12.90 11.91
C GLY A 127 -8.08 13.93 12.37
N ASN A 128 -6.79 13.58 12.28
CA ASN A 128 -5.65 14.44 12.60
C ASN A 128 -4.72 14.69 11.38
N LEU A 129 -5.27 14.65 10.16
CA LEU A 129 -4.58 14.98 8.91
C LEU A 129 -4.26 16.48 8.80
#